data_AF-A0A0Q4EA52-F1
#
_entry.id   AF-A0A0Q4EA52-F1
#
_cell.length_a   1.000
_cell.length_b   1.000
_cell.length_c   1.000
_cell.angle_alpha   90.00
_cell.angle_beta   90.00
_cell.angle_gamma   90.00
#
_symmetry.space_group_name_H-M   'P 1'
#
loop_
_entity.id
_entity.type
_entity.pdbx_description
1 polymer ?
#
loop_
_entity_poly.entity_id
_entity_poly.type
_entity_poly.pdbx_seq_one_letter_code
_entity_poly.pdbx_strand_id
1 'polypeptide(L)'
;MSREMLGALAGWKRCASKDGIILTLQVAGDTEHYNRGIFMRVHLALNDRQLRSLTRDLTRAATERGVDLWAPNPWWKLWKHTRAARD
;
A
#
# COMPACT_ATOMS: atom_id res chain seq x y z
N MET A 1 -6.29 -27.75 0.28
CA MET A 1 -5.39 -27.11 1.26
C MET A 1 -5.83 -25.67 1.42
N SER A 2 -6.56 -25.35 2.48
CA SER A 2 -6.89 -23.97 2.84
C SER A 2 -5.58 -23.22 3.03
N ARG A 3 -5.32 -22.18 2.23
CA ARG A 3 -4.24 -21.23 2.54
C ARG A 3 -4.58 -20.67 3.92
N GLU A 4 -3.84 -21.08 4.95
CA GLU A 4 -3.84 -20.37 6.23
C GLU A 4 -3.63 -18.90 5.89
N MET A 5 -4.61 -18.08 6.27
CA MET A 5 -4.51 -16.65 6.06
C MET A 5 -3.43 -16.18 7.02
N LEU A 6 -2.19 -16.08 6.54
CA LEU A 6 -1.05 -15.52 7.27
C LEU A 6 -1.26 -14.01 7.40
N GLY A 7 -2.23 -13.66 8.25
CA GLY A 7 -2.60 -12.34 8.64
C GLY A 7 -3.42 -11.50 7.66
N ALA A 8 -4.22 -10.61 8.25
CA ALA A 8 -5.00 -9.59 7.56
C ALA A 8 -4.24 -8.26 7.59
N LEU A 9 -4.12 -7.60 6.43
CA LEU A 9 -3.62 -6.22 6.36
C LEU A 9 -4.64 -5.29 7.04
N ALA A 10 -4.29 -4.76 8.19
CA ALA A 10 -5.13 -3.86 8.98
C ALA A 10 -4.93 -2.38 8.58
N GLY A 11 -3.74 -2.03 8.09
CA GLY A 11 -3.42 -0.65 7.75
C GLY A 11 -2.06 -0.51 7.09
N TRP A 12 -1.82 0.66 6.49
CA TRP A 12 -0.53 0.98 5.91
C TRP A 12 -0.25 2.48 5.98
N LYS A 13 1.04 2.84 6.03
CA LYS A 13 1.51 4.23 6.00
C LYS A 13 2.73 4.34 5.10
N ARG A 14 2.75 5.38 4.27
CA ARG A 14 3.88 5.73 3.42
C ARG A 14 4.61 6.96 3.99
N CYS A 15 5.92 6.85 4.15
CA CYS A 15 6.79 7.96 4.57
C CYS A 15 7.86 8.18 3.49
N ALA A 16 7.96 9.39 2.95
CA ALA A 16 9.08 9.76 2.10
C ALA A 16 10.34 9.95 2.97
N SER A 17 11.48 9.45 2.48
CA SER A 17 12.81 9.64 3.04
C SER A 17 13.72 10.26 1.97
N LYS A 18 14.90 10.74 2.36
CA LYS A 18 15.90 11.28 1.43
C LYS A 18 16.33 10.25 0.37
N ASP A 19 16.33 8.97 0.75
CA ASP A 19 16.84 7.87 -0.08
C ASP A 19 15.74 7.03 -0.74
N GLY A 20 14.46 7.41 -0.60
CA GLY A 20 13.33 6.68 -1.16
C GLY A 20 12.07 6.73 -0.32
N ILE A 21 11.34 5.62 -0.26
CA ILE A 21 10.04 5.54 0.41
C ILE A 21 10.04 4.38 1.39
N ILE A 22 9.67 4.66 2.65
CA ILE A 22 9.43 3.65 3.66
C ILE A 22 7.93 3.36 3.72
N LEU A 23 7.55 2.13 3.41
CA LEU A 23 6.19 1.62 3.57
C LEU A 23 6.11 0.83 4.87
N THR A 24 5.22 1.24 5.76
CA THR A 24 4.90 0.49 6.98
C THR A 24 3.56 -0.18 6.80
N LEU A 25 3.51 -1.51 6.96
CA LEU A 25 2.30 -2.32 6.93
C LEU A 25 1.96 -2.77 8.35
N GLN A 26 0.68 -2.76 8.69
CA GLN A 26 0.15 -3.36 9.91
C GLN A 26 -0.60 -4.63 9.55
N VAL A 27 -0.13 -5.75 10.07
CA VAL A 27 -0.71 -7.07 9.80
C VAL A 27 -1.16 -7.69 11.11
N ALA A 28 -2.44 -8.04 11.22
CA ALA A 28 -2.96 -8.86 12.32
C ALA A 28 -2.77 -10.32 11.98
N GLY A 29 -2.32 -11.18 12.91
CA GLY A 29 -2.07 -12.60 12.63
C GLY A 29 -3.34 -13.40 12.27
N ASP A 30 -4.47 -13.02 12.88
CA ASP A 30 -5.79 -13.55 12.63
C ASP A 30 -6.87 -12.52 13.04
N THR A 31 -8.14 -12.91 13.00
CA THR A 31 -9.28 -12.07 13.39
C THR A 31 -9.26 -11.68 14.87
N GLU A 32 -8.77 -12.55 15.76
CA GLU A 32 -8.71 -12.28 17.19
C GLU A 32 -7.66 -11.20 17.50
N HIS A 33 -6.48 -11.29 16.89
CA HIS A 33 -5.44 -10.27 16.97
C HIS A 33 -5.95 -8.92 16.44
N TYR A 34 -6.73 -8.92 15.36
CA TYR A 34 -7.33 -7.70 14.80
C TYR A 34 -8.27 -7.03 15.81
N ASN A 35 -9.21 -7.79 16.40
CA ASN A 35 -10.17 -7.28 17.37
C ASN A 35 -9.51 -6.77 18.66
N ARG A 36 -8.39 -7.38 19.08
CA ARG A 36 -7.61 -6.98 20.26
C ARG A 36 -6.62 -5.83 19.98
N GLY A 37 -6.53 -5.35 18.73
CA GLY A 37 -5.58 -4.31 18.33
C GLY A 37 -4.11 -4.75 18.34
N ILE A 38 -3.86 -6.05 18.22
CA ILE A 38 -2.51 -6.62 18.22
C ILE A 38 -2.02 -6.73 16.78
N PHE A 39 -1.04 -5.90 16.41
CA PHE A 39 -0.54 -5.80 15.04
C PHE A 39 0.97 -5.98 14.95
N MET A 40 1.41 -6.78 13.99
CA MET A 40 2.79 -6.80 13.54
C MET A 40 3.04 -5.64 12.58
N ARG A 41 4.15 -4.92 12.77
CA ARG A 41 4.59 -3.86 11.86
C ARG A 41 5.68 -4.39 10.94
N VAL A 42 5.44 -4.33 9.64
CA VAL A 42 6.43 -4.67 8.61
C VAL A 42 6.90 -3.39 7.95
N HIS A 43 8.21 -3.15 7.96
CA HIS A 43 8.83 -1.98 7.34
C HIS A 43 9.53 -2.40 6.04
N LEU A 44 9.18 -1.74 4.95
CA LEU A 44 9.75 -1.97 3.63
C LEU A 44 10.39 -0.68 3.14
N ALA A 45 11.69 -0.72 2.86
CA ALA A 45 12.36 0.34 2.11
C ALA A 45 12.20 0.05 0.61
N LEU A 46 11.56 0.97 -0.11
CA LEU A 46 11.24 0.83 -1.52
C LEU A 46 11.72 2.06 -2.28
N ASN A 47 12.31 1.85 -3.45
CA ASN A 47 12.47 2.91 -4.43
C ASN A 47 11.17 3.14 -5.20
N ASP A 48 11.11 4.22 -5.98
CA ASP A 48 9.91 4.61 -6.75
C ASP A 48 9.42 3.51 -7.72
N ARG A 49 10.34 2.74 -8.30
CA ARG A 49 9.99 1.65 -9.22
C ARG A 49 9.32 0.51 -8.47
N GLN A 50 9.88 0.10 -7.34
CA GLN A 50 9.34 -0.96 -6.49
C GLN A 50 7.98 -0.57 -5.92
N LEU A 51 7.82 0.68 -5.47
CA LEU A 51 6.52 1.17 -5.00
C LEU A 51 5.45 1.09 -6.09
N ARG A 52 5.78 1.53 -7.33
CA ARG A 52 4.83 1.45 -8.46
C ARG A 52 4.44 0.02 -8.79
N SER A 53 5.36 -0.94 -8.74
CA SER A 53 5.05 -2.35 -8.93
C SER A 53 4.14 -2.87 -7.82
N LEU A 54 4.49 -2.60 -6.56
CA LEU A 54 3.72 -3.05 -5.40
C LEU A 54 2.29 -2.50 -5.40
N THR A 55 2.10 -1.20 -5.68
CA THR A 55 0.75 -0.63 -5.79
C THR A 55 -0.05 -1.29 -6.89
N ARG A 56 0.56 -1.55 -8.06
CA ARG A 56 -0.13 -2.21 -9.18
C ARG A 56 -0.59 -3.62 -8.80
N ASP A 57 0.27 -4.38 -8.14
CA ASP A 57 -0.06 -5.76 -7.72
C ASP A 57 -1.15 -5.77 -6.65
N LEU A 58 -1.10 -4.85 -5.68
CA LEU A 58 -2.14 -4.70 -4.67
C LEU A 58 -3.49 -4.27 -5.26
N THR A 59 -3.51 -3.31 -6.19
CA THR A 59 -4.73 -2.92 -6.90
C THR A 59 -5.31 -4.10 -7.68
N ARG A 60 -4.47 -4.84 -8.40
CA ARG A 60 -4.91 -6.03 -9.14
C ARG A 60 -5.52 -7.10 -8.22
N ALA A 61 -4.83 -7.44 -7.12
CA ALA A 61 -5.29 -8.44 -6.17
C ALA A 61 -6.62 -8.03 -5.48
N ALA A 62 -6.83 -6.73 -5.26
CA ALA A 62 -8.07 -6.23 -4.71
C ALA A 62 -9.23 -6.32 -5.71
N THR A 63 -9.00 -5.93 -6.97
CA THR A 63 -9.99 -6.11 -8.05
C THR A 63 -10.38 -7.58 -8.22
N GLU A 64 -9.40 -8.49 -8.23
CA GLU A 64 -9.64 -9.95 -8.32
C GLU A 64 -10.48 -10.49 -7.15
N ARG A 65 -10.48 -9.80 -6.00
CA ARG A 65 -11.24 -10.17 -4.79
C ARG A 65 -12.52 -9.38 -4.61
N GLY A 66 -12.89 -8.52 -5.56
CA GLY A 66 -14.06 -7.64 -5.46
C GLY A 66 -13.95 -6.61 -4.32
N VAL A 67 -12.72 -6.25 -3.93
CA VAL A 67 -12.45 -5.26 -2.89
C VAL A 67 -12.11 -3.92 -3.55
N ASP A 68 -12.92 -2.90 -3.29
CA ASP A 68 -12.62 -1.53 -3.71
C ASP A 68 -11.61 -0.90 -2.74
N LEU A 69 -10.35 -0.82 -3.18
CA LEU A 69 -9.34 -0.06 -2.45
C LEU A 69 -9.60 1.43 -2.63
N TRP A 70 -10.10 2.08 -1.59
CA TRP A 70 -10.10 3.53 -1.52
C TRP A 70 -8.65 4.04 -1.52
N ALA A 71 -8.27 4.76 -2.56
CA ALA A 71 -6.99 5.45 -2.64
C ALA A 71 -7.24 6.94 -2.90
N PRO A 72 -6.65 7.85 -2.11
CA PRO A 72 -6.73 9.27 -2.41
C PRO A 72 -6.03 9.52 -3.76
N ASN A 73 -6.72 10.24 -4.65
CA ASN A 73 -6.25 10.50 -6.01
C ASN A 73 -4.83 11.10 -5.94
N PRO A 74 -3.81 10.48 -6.56
CA PRO A 74 -2.44 10.89 -6.30
C PRO A 74 -2.20 12.31 -6.81
N TRP A 75 -1.78 13.21 -5.93
CA TRP A 75 -1.57 14.63 -6.27
C TRP A 75 -0.56 14.81 -7.42
N TRP A 76 0.33 13.84 -7.67
CA TRP A 76 1.23 13.86 -8.83
C TRP A 76 0.53 13.70 -10.19
N LYS A 77 -0.72 13.21 -10.25
CA LYS A 77 -1.53 13.26 -11.49
C LYS A 77 -1.94 14.69 -11.84
N LEU A 78 -2.09 15.59 -10.86
CA LEU A 78 -2.37 17.02 -11.08
C LEU A 78 -1.13 17.80 -11.56
N TRP A 79 0.07 17.33 -11.25
CA TRP A 79 1.33 18.01 -11.61
C TRP A 79 1.81 17.70 -13.03
N LYS A 80 1.22 16.69 -13.70
CA LYS A 80 1.51 16.41 -15.11
C LYS A 80 0.82 17.37 -16.09
N HIS A 81 -0.16 18.14 -15.64
CA HIS A 81 -0.88 19.09 -16.51
C HIS A 81 -0.25 20.49 -16.58
N THR A 82 0.68 20.83 -15.68
CA THR A 82 1.28 22.17 -15.62
C THR A 82 2.65 22.29 -16.30
N ARG A 83 3.15 21.22 -16.94
CA ARG A 83 4.42 21.25 -17.71
C ARG A 83 4.26 21.17 -19.22
N ALA A 84 3.03 21.10 -19.75
CA ALA A 84 2.75 21.13 -21.19
C ALA A 84 2.29 22.52 -21.70
N ALA A 85 2.38 23.56 -20.87
CA ALA A 85 1.96 24.93 -21.20
C ALA A 85 3.12 25.95 -21.12
N ARG A 86 4.35 25.48 -21.32
CA ARG A 86 5.55 26.30 -21.52
C ARG A 86 6.42 25.62 -22.57
N ASP A 87 5.92 25.64 -23.80
CA ASP A 87 6.72 25.74 -25.02
C ASP A 87 6.03 26.77 -25.91
#